data_AF-S7HKH1-F1
#
_entry.id   AF-S7HKH1-F1
#
_cell.length_a   1.000
_cell.length_b   1.000
_cell.length_c   1.000
_cell.angle_alpha   90.00
_cell.angle_beta   90.00
_cell.angle_gamma   90.00
#
_symmetry.space_group_name_H-M   'P 1'
#
loop_
_entity.id
_entity.type
_entity.pdbx_description
1 polymer ?
#
loop_
_entity_poly.entity_id
_entity_poly.type
_entity_poly.pdbx_seq_one_letter_code
_entity_poly.pdbx_strand_id
1 'polypeptide(L)'
;PWRRGSTLSVILSIIIAAAVSFIIASPIIKMSAAKSSESLEEAQQKMQDMKAESKGTAPAAAAPAQADLKCITNVVFACDAGMGSSAMGAAVLQKKFKKAGLTDITVSHASVSEIPADAQLVVCHQDLAERAKASAPQARLITITNFMAAPEYGMLVDELVAARQSK
;
A
#
# COMPACT_ATOMS: atom_id res chain seq x y z
N PRO A 1 40.00 -14.56 -33.82
CA PRO A 1 39.93 -15.88 -33.15
C PRO A 1 40.37 -15.82 -31.68
N TRP A 2 39.56 -15.29 -30.75
CA TRP A 2 39.91 -15.28 -29.31
C TRP A 2 38.65 -15.17 -28.43
N ARG A 3 37.75 -16.15 -28.54
CA ARG A 3 36.58 -16.32 -27.66
C ARG A 3 36.47 -17.80 -27.33
N ARG A 4 37.06 -18.24 -26.20
CA ARG A 4 36.75 -19.54 -25.57
C ARG A 4 37.36 -19.78 -24.17
N GLY A 5 38.13 -18.85 -23.59
CA GLY A 5 38.72 -19.01 -22.23
C GLY A 5 38.05 -18.25 -21.08
N SER A 6 37.18 -17.26 -21.36
CA SER A 6 36.71 -16.31 -20.33
C SER A 6 35.45 -16.74 -19.58
N THR A 7 34.53 -17.46 -20.21
CA THR A 7 33.26 -17.88 -19.57
C THR A 7 33.46 -18.94 -18.48
N LEU A 8 34.43 -19.84 -18.65
CA LEU A 8 34.76 -20.85 -17.63
C LEU A 8 35.33 -20.21 -16.36
N SER A 9 36.16 -19.18 -16.48
CA SER A 9 36.67 -18.43 -15.33
C SER A 9 35.57 -17.64 -14.62
N VAL A 10 34.63 -17.07 -15.38
CA VAL A 10 33.49 -16.34 -14.80
C VAL A 10 32.53 -17.29 -14.07
N ILE A 11 32.19 -18.44 -14.67
CA ILE A 11 31.32 -19.45 -14.04
C ILE A 11 31.97 -19.98 -12.74
N LEU A 12 33.28 -20.23 -12.77
CA LEU A 12 34.01 -20.69 -11.58
C LEU A 12 34.01 -19.63 -10.47
N SER A 13 34.17 -18.34 -10.80
CA SER A 13 34.11 -17.25 -9.83
C SER A 13 32.72 -17.08 -9.19
N ILE A 14 31.65 -17.32 -9.95
CA ILE A 14 30.26 -17.24 -9.46
C ILE A 14 30.00 -18.37 -8.45
N ILE A 15 30.48 -19.58 -8.73
CA ILE A 15 30.31 -20.73 -7.82
C ILE A 15 31.07 -20.48 -6.50
N ILE A 16 32.28 -19.93 -6.57
CA ILE A 16 33.07 -19.59 -5.37
C ILE A 16 32.38 -18.48 -4.56
N ALA A 17 31.90 -17.42 -5.21
CA ALA A 17 31.17 -16.34 -4.55
C ALA A 17 29.87 -16.82 -3.88
N ALA A 18 29.13 -17.73 -4.54
CA ALA A 18 27.94 -18.34 -3.99
C ALA A 18 28.26 -19.22 -2.78
N ALA A 19 29.34 -20.02 -2.83
CA ALA A 19 29.78 -20.86 -1.73
C ALA A 19 30.18 -20.03 -0.50
N VAL A 20 30.96 -18.97 -0.68
CA VAL A 20 31.35 -18.05 0.40
C VAL A 20 30.13 -17.38 1.02
N SER A 21 29.18 -16.92 0.19
CA SER A 21 27.92 -16.33 0.68
C SER A 21 27.10 -17.33 1.49
N PHE A 22 27.06 -18.59 1.05
CA PHE A 22 26.32 -19.65 1.75
C PHE A 22 26.96 -20.01 3.09
N ILE A 23 28.29 -20.01 3.19
CA ILE A 23 29.02 -20.28 4.44
C ILE A 23 28.74 -19.21 5.49
N ILE A 24 28.66 -17.93 5.08
CA ILE A 24 28.37 -16.82 6.00
C ILE A 24 26.87 -16.78 6.36
N ALA A 25 25.99 -17.05 5.39
CA ALA A 25 24.55 -17.03 5.62
C ALA A 25 24.05 -18.24 6.43
N SER A 26 24.66 -19.42 6.31
CA SER A 26 24.24 -20.65 7.01
C SER A 26 24.14 -20.51 8.53
N PRO A 27 25.14 -19.99 9.27
CA PRO A 27 25.03 -19.81 10.72
C PRO A 27 24.04 -18.70 11.10
N ILE A 28 23.94 -17.62 10.30
CA ILE A 28 22.98 -16.53 10.52
C ILE A 28 21.55 -17.02 10.32
N ILE A 29 21.30 -17.83 9.28
CA ILE A 29 19.99 -18.44 9.01
C ILE A 29 19.68 -19.51 10.04
N LYS A 30 20.65 -20.26 10.56
CA LYS A 30 20.37 -21.28 11.60
C LYS A 30 20.04 -20.66 12.96
N MET A 31 20.62 -19.50 13.29
CA MET A 31 20.23 -18.70 14.45
C MET A 31 18.97 -17.85 14.21
N SER A 32 18.77 -17.31 13.01
CA SER A 32 17.56 -16.56 12.66
C SER A 32 16.36 -17.47 12.43
N ALA A 33 16.56 -18.72 12.02
CA ALA A 33 15.53 -19.76 11.96
C ALA A 33 15.06 -20.13 13.38
N ALA A 34 16.00 -20.28 14.33
CA ALA A 34 15.70 -20.47 15.74
C ALA A 34 15.01 -19.25 16.36
N LYS A 35 15.34 -18.03 15.92
CA LYS A 35 14.62 -16.79 16.28
C LYS A 35 13.28 -16.67 15.56
N SER A 36 13.14 -17.23 14.35
CA SER A 36 11.92 -17.17 13.55
C SER A 36 10.84 -18.13 14.03
N SER A 37 11.20 -19.25 14.68
CA SER A 37 10.21 -20.09 15.37
C SER A 37 9.59 -19.38 16.58
N GLU A 38 10.37 -18.57 17.30
CA GLU A 38 9.87 -17.72 18.41
C GLU A 38 9.10 -16.50 17.87
N SER A 39 9.59 -15.86 16.80
CA SER A 39 8.93 -14.71 16.17
C SER A 39 7.69 -15.06 15.31
N LEU A 40 7.49 -16.31 14.91
CA LEU A 40 6.28 -16.72 14.16
C LEU A 40 5.05 -16.73 15.06
N GLU A 41 5.17 -17.16 16.32
CA GLU A 41 4.07 -17.11 17.29
C GLU A 41 3.69 -15.66 17.63
N GLU A 42 4.67 -14.76 17.83
CA GLU A 42 4.40 -13.33 18.07
C GLU A 42 3.94 -12.55 16.83
N ALA A 43 4.40 -12.91 15.62
CA ALA A 43 3.94 -12.30 14.38
C ALA A 43 2.53 -12.78 13.99
N GLN A 44 2.17 -14.03 14.30
CA GLN A 44 0.80 -14.53 14.15
C GLN A 44 -0.16 -13.89 15.15
N GLN A 45 0.31 -13.55 16.36
CA GLN A 45 -0.48 -12.79 17.34
C GLN A 45 -0.69 -11.34 16.87
N LYS A 46 0.37 -10.64 16.43
CA LYS A 46 0.27 -9.25 15.90
C LYS A 46 -0.58 -9.15 14.64
N MET A 47 -0.58 -10.17 13.77
CA MET A 47 -1.48 -10.23 12.61
C MET A 47 -2.94 -10.54 12.99
N GLN A 48 -3.17 -11.19 14.13
CA GLN A 48 -4.52 -11.45 14.66
C GLN A 48 -5.06 -10.26 15.47
N ASP A 49 -4.21 -9.54 16.22
CA ASP A 49 -4.60 -8.31 16.92
C ASP A 49 -4.94 -7.18 15.92
N MET A 50 -4.17 -7.01 14.84
CA MET A 50 -4.54 -6.08 13.76
C MET A 50 -5.79 -6.51 12.97
N LYS A 51 -6.10 -7.81 12.92
CA LYS A 51 -7.36 -8.33 12.35
C LYS A 51 -8.55 -8.18 13.30
N ALA A 52 -8.32 -8.20 14.61
CA ALA A 52 -9.34 -8.01 15.63
C ALA A 52 -9.71 -6.54 15.80
N GLU A 53 -8.75 -5.61 15.67
CA GLU A 53 -9.02 -4.16 15.65
C GLU A 53 -9.80 -3.74 14.40
N SER A 54 -9.68 -4.50 13.30
CA SER A 54 -10.44 -4.28 12.06
C SER A 54 -11.86 -4.88 12.07
N LYS A 55 -12.28 -5.55 13.16
CA LYS A 55 -13.61 -6.19 13.30
C LYS A 55 -14.42 -5.64 14.49
N GLY A 56 -14.41 -4.32 14.64
CA GLY A 56 -15.52 -3.48 15.15
C GLY A 56 -16.29 -3.90 16.41
N THR A 57 -16.18 -3.08 17.47
CA THR A 57 -17.26 -2.56 18.35
C THR A 57 -16.65 -1.50 19.30
N ALA A 58 -16.71 -0.20 18.96
CA ALA A 58 -17.58 0.87 19.52
C ALA A 58 -16.98 1.58 20.77
N PRO A 59 -17.12 2.91 20.99
CA PRO A 59 -18.41 3.62 21.01
C PRO A 59 -18.46 4.99 20.30
N ALA A 60 -19.68 5.49 20.15
CA ALA A 60 -20.05 6.77 19.56
C ALA A 60 -19.33 7.98 20.20
N ALA A 61 -18.62 8.75 19.37
CA ALA A 61 -18.39 10.17 19.60
C ALA A 61 -18.20 10.86 18.24
N ALA A 62 -19.14 11.76 17.93
CA ALA A 62 -19.14 12.73 16.83
C ALA A 62 -19.01 12.14 15.41
N ALA A 63 -20.14 11.96 14.74
CA ALA A 63 -20.18 11.93 13.28
C ALA A 63 -19.67 13.27 12.72
N PRO A 64 -18.63 13.30 11.86
CA PRO A 64 -18.81 13.85 10.54
C PRO A 64 -19.45 12.76 9.67
N ALA A 65 -20.29 13.18 8.73
CA ALA A 65 -21.09 12.35 7.83
C ALA A 65 -20.49 10.95 7.56
N GLN A 66 -21.31 9.91 7.78
CA GLN A 66 -21.15 8.65 7.07
C GLN A 66 -21.06 8.99 5.59
N ALA A 67 -19.84 9.10 5.06
CA ALA A 67 -19.63 9.12 3.62
C ALA A 67 -20.09 7.73 3.18
N ASP A 68 -21.31 7.65 2.67
CA ASP A 68 -21.86 6.46 2.04
C ASP A 68 -20.80 5.94 1.06
N LEU A 69 -20.07 4.89 1.48
CA LEU A 69 -19.06 4.24 0.65
C LEU A 69 -19.68 3.73 -0.67
N LYS A 70 -21.02 3.62 -0.68
CA LYS A 70 -21.89 3.28 -1.80
C LYS A 70 -21.88 4.32 -2.92
N CYS A 71 -21.67 5.60 -2.60
CA CYS A 71 -21.71 6.72 -3.55
C CYS A 71 -20.34 7.37 -3.75
N ILE A 72 -19.25 6.65 -3.47
CA ILE A 72 -17.92 7.17 -3.79
C ILE A 72 -17.77 7.23 -5.30
N THR A 73 -17.80 8.44 -5.84
CA THR A 73 -17.58 8.78 -7.25
C THR A 73 -16.29 9.58 -7.42
N ASN A 74 -15.86 10.36 -6.43
CA ASN A 74 -14.68 11.21 -6.53
C ASN A 74 -13.58 10.77 -5.57
N VAL A 75 -12.45 10.32 -6.15
CA VAL A 75 -11.24 9.91 -5.44
C VAL A 75 -10.12 10.89 -5.78
N VAL A 76 -9.49 11.47 -4.77
CA VAL A 76 -8.40 12.43 -4.94
C VAL A 76 -7.11 11.88 -4.36
N PHE A 77 -6.05 11.90 -5.16
CA PHE A 77 -4.71 11.61 -4.69
C PHE A 77 -4.00 12.91 -4.29
N ALA A 78 -3.71 13.07 -3.01
CA ALA A 78 -3.07 14.24 -2.45
C ALA A 78 -1.57 14.01 -2.19
N CYS A 79 -0.72 14.89 -2.70
CA CYS A 79 0.70 14.95 -2.32
C CYS A 79 1.15 16.40 -2.12
N ASP A 80 2.28 16.63 -1.45
CA ASP A 80 2.71 17.98 -1.03
C ASP A 80 2.81 18.95 -2.23
N ALA A 81 3.34 18.49 -3.37
CA ALA A 81 3.53 19.30 -4.57
C ALA A 81 2.44 19.12 -5.66
N GLY A 82 1.52 18.18 -5.51
CA GLY A 82 0.43 17.91 -6.46
C GLY A 82 0.79 17.35 -7.84
N MET A 83 2.04 17.38 -8.32
CA MET A 83 2.37 17.04 -9.73
C MET A 83 3.15 15.73 -9.99
N GLY A 84 3.87 15.20 -9.00
CA GLY A 84 4.80 14.07 -9.22
C GLY A 84 4.20 12.72 -8.82
N SER A 85 4.37 12.38 -7.54
CA SER A 85 3.93 11.11 -6.97
C SER A 85 2.40 10.94 -7.00
N SER A 86 1.66 12.05 -6.99
CA SER A 86 0.20 12.06 -7.08
C SER A 86 -0.35 11.72 -8.45
N ALA A 87 0.28 12.19 -9.53
CA ALA A 87 -0.12 11.84 -10.90
C ALA A 87 0.10 10.35 -11.18
N MET A 88 1.23 9.80 -10.69
CA MET A 88 1.54 8.39 -10.83
C MET A 88 0.59 7.50 -10.02
N GLY A 89 0.34 7.83 -8.75
CA GLY A 89 -0.58 7.10 -7.87
C GLY A 89 -2.01 7.11 -8.42
N ALA A 90 -2.50 8.27 -8.86
CA ALA A 90 -3.81 8.41 -9.49
C ALA A 90 -3.96 7.52 -10.73
N ALA A 91 -2.95 7.47 -11.61
CA ALA A 91 -2.98 6.63 -12.81
C ALA A 91 -3.01 5.12 -12.47
N VAL A 92 -2.31 4.69 -11.41
CA VAL A 92 -2.31 3.29 -10.95
C VAL A 92 -3.68 2.91 -10.38
N LEU A 93 -4.23 3.75 -9.49
CA LEU A 93 -5.59 3.56 -8.94
C LEU A 93 -6.64 3.53 -10.04
N GLN A 94 -6.59 4.46 -10.99
CA GLN A 94 -7.54 4.51 -12.10
C GLN A 94 -7.48 3.25 -12.96
N LYS A 95 -6.28 2.70 -13.22
CA LYS A 95 -6.14 1.40 -13.91
C LYS A 95 -6.73 0.25 -13.09
N LYS A 96 -6.57 0.24 -11.76
CA LYS A 96 -7.15 -0.79 -10.90
C LYS A 96 -8.68 -0.71 -10.83
N PHE A 97 -9.25 0.49 -10.70
CA PHE A 97 -10.71 0.67 -10.74
C PHE A 97 -11.32 0.21 -12.07
N LYS A 98 -10.69 0.57 -13.20
CA LYS A 98 -11.11 0.08 -14.53
C LYS A 98 -11.06 -1.44 -14.64
N LYS A 99 -10.00 -2.08 -14.10
CA LYS A 99 -9.90 -3.55 -14.06
C LYS A 99 -10.98 -4.21 -13.19
N ALA A 100 -11.39 -3.55 -12.11
CA ALA A 100 -12.47 -3.99 -11.23
C ALA A 100 -13.88 -3.68 -11.77
N GLY A 101 -14.01 -3.05 -12.94
CA GLY A 101 -15.30 -2.67 -13.53
C GLY A 101 -15.95 -1.44 -12.89
N LEU A 102 -15.21 -0.66 -12.10
CA LEU A 102 -15.69 0.56 -11.44
C LEU A 102 -15.47 1.77 -12.37
N THR A 103 -16.38 1.97 -13.32
CA THR A 103 -16.31 3.07 -14.29
C THR A 103 -16.88 4.39 -13.80
N ASP A 104 -17.70 4.38 -12.75
CA ASP A 104 -18.35 5.58 -12.18
C ASP A 104 -17.44 6.37 -11.23
N ILE A 105 -16.17 5.95 -11.09
CA ILE A 105 -15.20 6.56 -10.19
C ILE A 105 -14.25 7.44 -11.00
N THR A 106 -14.33 8.74 -10.73
CA THR A 106 -13.38 9.75 -11.20
C THR A 106 -12.19 9.80 -10.23
N VAL A 107 -10.99 9.63 -10.78
CA VAL A 107 -9.74 9.75 -10.03
C VAL A 107 -9.04 11.03 -10.47
N SER A 108 -8.80 11.94 -9.53
CA SER A 108 -8.03 13.16 -9.74
C SER A 108 -6.84 13.22 -8.79
N HIS A 109 -5.94 14.17 -9.01
CA HIS A 109 -4.80 14.45 -8.13
C HIS A 109 -4.80 15.92 -7.76
N ALA A 110 -4.39 16.23 -6.53
CA ALA A 110 -4.34 17.58 -6.00
C ALA A 110 -3.16 17.74 -5.02
N SER A 111 -2.89 18.98 -4.62
CA SER A 111 -2.00 19.24 -3.48
C SER A 111 -2.72 18.96 -2.16
N VAL A 112 -1.99 18.67 -1.08
CA VAL A 112 -2.61 18.44 0.24
C VAL A 112 -3.33 19.69 0.77
N SER A 113 -2.93 20.87 0.31
CA SER A 113 -3.53 22.16 0.70
C SER A 113 -4.76 22.53 -0.14
N GLU A 114 -4.91 21.96 -1.34
CA GLU A 114 -5.99 22.28 -2.29
C GLU A 114 -6.82 21.04 -2.62
N ILE A 115 -7.10 20.21 -1.62
CA ILE A 115 -8.00 19.07 -1.77
C ILE A 115 -9.41 19.63 -2.00
N PRO A 116 -10.09 19.27 -3.09
CA PRO A 116 -11.38 19.83 -3.40
C PRO A 116 -12.44 19.24 -2.45
N ALA A 117 -13.41 20.07 -2.04
CA ALA A 117 -14.34 19.71 -0.97
C ALA A 117 -15.32 18.57 -1.33
N ASP A 118 -15.47 18.30 -2.64
CA ASP A 118 -16.25 17.20 -3.20
C ASP A 118 -15.50 15.85 -3.17
N ALA A 119 -14.23 15.84 -2.74
CA ALA A 119 -13.47 14.62 -2.52
C ALA A 119 -14.14 13.78 -1.42
N GLN A 120 -14.58 12.57 -1.75
CA GLN A 120 -15.15 11.64 -0.78
C GLN A 120 -14.09 10.68 -0.24
N LEU A 121 -13.08 10.39 -1.06
CA LEU A 121 -11.94 9.57 -0.70
C LEU A 121 -10.65 10.31 -1.03
N VAL A 122 -9.77 10.45 -0.04
CA VAL A 122 -8.45 11.06 -0.20
C VAL A 122 -7.39 10.01 0.05
N VAL A 123 -6.45 9.88 -0.88
CA VAL A 123 -5.27 9.00 -0.72
C VAL A 123 -4.03 9.88 -0.61
N CYS A 124 -3.24 9.71 0.45
CA CYS A 124 -2.01 10.47 0.67
C CYS A 124 -0.93 9.62 1.36
N HIS A 125 0.29 10.15 1.45
CA HIS A 125 1.34 9.50 2.24
C HIS A 125 1.08 9.66 3.74
N GLN A 126 1.46 8.67 4.55
CA GLN A 126 1.32 8.70 6.02
C GLN A 126 1.90 9.97 6.66
N ASP A 127 3.02 10.49 6.17
CA ASP A 127 3.65 11.72 6.69
C ASP A 127 2.82 12.99 6.43
N LEU A 128 1.91 12.94 5.46
CA LEU A 128 1.05 14.06 5.06
C LEU A 128 -0.41 13.86 5.51
N ALA A 129 -0.68 12.79 6.27
CA ALA A 129 -2.02 12.41 6.69
C ALA A 129 -2.70 13.47 7.57
N GLU A 130 -1.95 14.06 8.50
CA GLU A 130 -2.47 15.11 9.38
C GLU A 130 -2.94 16.33 8.58
N ARG A 131 -2.13 16.75 7.59
CA ARG A 131 -2.47 17.88 6.72
C ARG A 131 -3.67 17.56 5.84
N ALA A 132 -3.73 16.36 5.26
CA ALA A 132 -4.86 15.94 4.43
C ALA A 132 -6.17 15.89 5.22
N LYS A 133 -6.12 15.42 6.47
CA LYS A 133 -7.26 15.41 7.39
C LYS A 133 -7.73 16.81 7.78
N ALA A 134 -6.80 17.75 7.93
CA ALA A 134 -7.12 19.15 8.20
C ALA A 134 -7.81 19.82 7.01
N SER A 135 -7.36 19.53 5.79
CA SER A 135 -7.95 20.09 4.55
C SER A 135 -9.31 19.50 4.20
N ALA A 136 -9.51 18.19 4.41
CA ALA A 136 -10.74 17.49 4.07
C ALA A 136 -11.20 16.55 5.21
N PRO A 137 -11.69 17.10 6.33
CA PRO A 137 -12.15 16.31 7.48
C PRO A 137 -13.40 15.47 7.18
N GLN A 138 -14.19 15.85 6.17
CA GLN A 138 -15.39 15.14 5.70
C GLN A 138 -15.08 13.92 4.82
N ALA A 139 -13.87 13.85 4.25
CA ALA A 139 -13.48 12.80 3.33
C ALA A 139 -12.88 11.61 4.07
N ARG A 140 -13.07 10.40 3.55
CA ARG A 140 -12.35 9.23 4.07
C ARG A 140 -10.89 9.31 3.64
N LEU A 141 -9.99 9.38 4.62
CA LEU A 141 -8.55 9.43 4.39
C LEU A 141 -7.95 8.02 4.39
N ILE A 142 -7.13 7.74 3.38
CA ILE A 142 -6.35 6.52 3.27
C ILE A 142 -4.89 6.90 3.14
N THR A 143 -4.07 6.37 4.04
CA THR A 143 -2.63 6.60 4.04
C THR A 143 -1.92 5.45 3.36
N ILE A 144 -0.94 5.77 2.53
CA ILE A 144 -0.05 4.79 1.90
C ILE A 144 1.39 5.01 2.35
N THR A 145 2.16 3.92 2.32
CA THR A 145 3.62 3.92 2.57
C THR A 145 4.43 4.03 1.27
N ASN A 146 3.86 3.64 0.13
CA ASN A 146 4.56 3.61 -1.14
C ASN A 146 3.65 3.95 -2.32
N PHE A 147 4.03 4.97 -3.10
CA PHE A 147 3.26 5.46 -4.23
C PHE A 147 3.10 4.43 -5.37
N MET A 148 4.07 3.55 -5.56
CA MET A 148 4.11 2.63 -6.71
C MET A 148 3.49 1.26 -6.41
N ALA A 149 3.75 0.71 -5.23
CA ALA A 149 3.44 -0.67 -4.90
C ALA A 149 2.88 -0.81 -3.48
N ALA A 150 1.86 -0.02 -3.18
CA ALA A 150 1.08 -0.16 -1.95
C ALA A 150 0.07 -1.33 -2.10
N PRO A 151 0.17 -2.41 -1.29
CA PRO A 151 -0.89 -3.43 -1.20
C PRO A 151 -2.24 -2.82 -0.78
N GLU A 152 -2.21 -1.69 -0.08
CA GLU A 152 -3.36 -0.90 0.36
C GLU A 152 -4.26 -0.49 -0.82
N TYR A 153 -3.70 -0.26 -2.01
CA TYR A 153 -4.51 0.02 -3.22
C TYR A 153 -5.40 -1.15 -3.61
N GLY A 154 -4.93 -2.39 -3.41
CA GLY A 154 -5.73 -3.59 -3.70
C GLY A 154 -6.88 -3.71 -2.71
N MET A 155 -6.56 -3.63 -1.42
CA MET A 155 -7.56 -3.68 -0.35
C MET A 155 -8.64 -2.63 -0.50
N LEU A 156 -8.26 -1.41 -0.88
CA LEU A 156 -9.21 -0.32 -1.11
C LEU A 156 -10.15 -0.59 -2.28
N VAL A 157 -9.61 -1.11 -3.39
CA VAL A 157 -10.43 -1.47 -4.55
C VAL A 157 -11.38 -2.60 -4.18
N ASP A 158 -10.91 -3.62 -3.45
CA ASP A 158 -11.73 -4.73 -3.01
C ASP A 158 -12.82 -4.29 -2.02
N GLU A 159 -12.51 -3.39 -1.08
CA GLU A 159 -13.48 -2.80 -0.14
C GLU A 159 -14.56 -2.00 -0.90
N LEU A 160 -14.16 -1.19 -1.89
CA LEU A 160 -15.09 -0.42 -2.72
C LEU A 160 -15.97 -1.32 -3.59
N VAL A 161 -15.41 -2.40 -4.14
CA VAL A 161 -16.16 -3.41 -4.89
C VAL A 161 -17.15 -4.13 -3.97
N ALA A 162 -16.71 -4.59 -2.80
CA ALA A 162 -17.56 -5.29 -1.83
C ALA A 162 -18.71 -4.39 -1.33
N ALA A 163 -18.44 -3.11 -1.03
CA ALA A 163 -19.45 -2.14 -0.61
C ALA A 163 -20.51 -1.87 -1.70
N ARG A 164 -20.15 -1.98 -2.98
CA ARG A 164 -21.10 -1.89 -4.10
C ARG A 164 -21.82 -3.21 -4.40
N GLN A 165 -21.21 -4.35 -4.07
CA GLN A 165 -21.79 -5.68 -4.30
C GLN A 165 -22.70 -6.18 -3.18
N SER A 166 -22.61 -5.64 -1.96
CA SER A 166 -23.46 -6.01 -0.82
C SER A 166 -24.91 -5.50 -0.95
N LYS A 167 -25.49 -5.61 -2.14
CA LYS A 167 -26.86 -5.22 -2.49
C LYS A 167 -27.87 -6.23 -1.96
#